data_AF-A0AAW8G2Z8-F1
#
_entry.id   AF-A0AAW8G2Z8-F1
#
_cell.length_a   1.000
_cell.length_b   1.000
_cell.length_c   1.000
_cell.angle_alpha   90.00
_cell.angle_beta   90.00
_cell.angle_gamma   90.00
#
_symmetry.space_group_name_H-M   'P 1'
#
loop_
_entity.id
_entity.type
_entity.pdbx_description
1 polymer ?
#
loop_
_entity_poly.entity_id
_entity_poly.type
_entity_poly.pdbx_seq_one_letter_code
_entity_poly.pdbx_strand_id
1 'polypeptide(L)'
;MRHKLLFVMFFIVSLFYGQDSLQVTNCGEQLKSFYLGMDVLHKWQSGQHIDWQTGEPDDPDAVSGIRTHCSAFVAAACERMGIYILRPPEHRQELLANAQFSWLNSKQAKNYGWHRIDTNVLYEAQRLADQGYMVVACAQNPDRHKPGHIALVMPSDRSGENLRENGPVLIQASGKNSVDKSFRDSFRHHISDWNTFSDDVRFYYNDKNFNCQR
;
A
#
# COMPACT_ATOMS: atom_id res chain seq x y z
N MET A 1 41.69 -14.23 -61.23
CA MET A 1 41.55 -13.59 -59.92
C MET A 1 40.08 -13.61 -59.52
N ARG A 2 39.69 -14.42 -58.52
CA ARG A 2 38.30 -14.50 -58.03
C ARG A 2 38.23 -13.75 -56.70
N HIS A 3 37.60 -12.59 -56.68
CA HIS A 3 37.27 -11.89 -55.43
C HIS A 3 36.08 -12.58 -54.76
N LYS A 4 36.30 -13.13 -53.57
CA LYS A 4 35.24 -13.59 -52.68
C LYS A 4 34.69 -12.36 -51.97
N LEU A 5 33.47 -11.96 -52.32
CA LEU A 5 32.72 -10.94 -51.60
C LEU A 5 32.23 -11.57 -50.29
N LEU A 6 32.82 -11.15 -49.17
CA LEU A 6 32.41 -11.57 -47.83
C LEU A 6 31.23 -10.68 -47.42
N PHE A 7 30.00 -11.19 -47.52
CA PHE A 7 28.82 -10.51 -46.99
C PHE A 7 28.78 -10.74 -45.47
N VAL A 8 29.21 -9.74 -44.70
CA VAL A 8 29.02 -9.72 -43.24
C VAL A 8 27.60 -9.27 -42.96
N MET A 9 26.73 -10.22 -42.63
CA MET A 9 25.35 -9.95 -42.24
C MET A 9 25.33 -9.51 -40.76
N PHE A 10 25.18 -8.21 -40.52
CA PHE A 10 24.92 -7.66 -39.18
C PHE A 10 23.50 -8.06 -38.76
N PHE A 11 23.39 -9.05 -37.87
CA PHE A 11 22.15 -9.27 -37.12
C PHE A 11 22.05 -8.20 -36.03
N ILE A 12 21.27 -7.15 -36.29
CA ILE A 12 20.81 -6.25 -35.24
C ILE A 12 19.74 -7.02 -34.46
N VAL A 13 20.11 -7.57 -33.31
CA VAL A 13 19.16 -8.06 -32.32
C VAL A 13 18.52 -6.83 -31.68
N SER A 14 17.36 -6.44 -32.20
CA SER A 14 16.50 -5.44 -31.58
C SER A 14 16.02 -6.00 -30.24
N LEU A 15 16.68 -5.66 -29.14
CA LEU A 15 16.13 -5.80 -27.81
C LEU A 15 14.91 -4.88 -27.73
N PHE A 16 13.73 -5.43 -28.00
CA PHE A 16 12.48 -4.83 -27.57
C PHE A 16 12.48 -4.87 -26.04
N TYR A 17 13.05 -3.83 -25.41
CA TYR A 17 12.68 -3.46 -24.06
C TYR A 17 11.23 -2.99 -24.14
N GLY A 18 10.28 -3.94 -24.13
CA GLY A 18 8.91 -3.62 -23.83
C GLY A 18 8.92 -2.89 -22.49
N GLN A 19 8.44 -1.65 -22.46
CA GLN A 19 8.14 -1.01 -21.20
C GLN A 19 7.05 -1.84 -20.52
N ASP A 20 7.44 -2.72 -19.59
CA ASP A 20 6.50 -3.43 -18.74
C ASP A 20 5.72 -2.36 -17.96
N SER A 21 4.46 -2.20 -18.36
CA SER A 21 3.49 -1.36 -17.68
C SER A 21 2.46 -2.26 -17.04
N LEU A 22 2.20 -2.02 -15.76
CA LEU A 22 1.07 -2.61 -15.07
C LEU A 22 -0.19 -1.84 -15.44
N GLN A 23 -1.24 -2.60 -15.72
CA GLN A 23 -2.54 -2.12 -16.11
C GLN A 23 -3.56 -2.57 -15.07
N VAL A 24 -4.44 -1.66 -14.66
CA VAL A 24 -5.50 -1.96 -13.69
C VAL A 24 -6.53 -2.89 -14.33
N THR A 25 -6.83 -3.99 -13.64
CA THR A 25 -7.90 -4.90 -14.06
C THR A 25 -9.27 -4.38 -13.63
N ASN A 26 -10.37 -4.97 -14.11
CA ASN A 26 -11.71 -4.64 -13.61
C ASN A 26 -11.83 -4.80 -12.08
N CYS A 27 -11.12 -5.76 -11.48
CA CYS A 27 -11.10 -5.94 -10.03
C CYS A 27 -10.30 -4.85 -9.31
N GLY A 28 -9.19 -4.42 -9.91
CA GLY A 28 -8.46 -3.25 -9.44
C GLY A 28 -9.33 -1.99 -9.50
N GLU A 29 -10.11 -1.79 -10.56
CA GLU A 29 -11.02 -0.64 -10.66
C GLU A 29 -12.15 -0.70 -9.61
N GLN A 30 -12.68 -1.88 -9.29
CA GLN A 30 -13.63 -2.04 -8.18
C GLN A 30 -12.98 -1.73 -6.82
N LEU A 31 -11.77 -2.21 -6.57
CA LEU A 31 -11.02 -1.92 -5.35
C LEU A 31 -10.73 -0.41 -5.21
N LYS A 32 -10.31 0.23 -6.30
CA LYS A 32 -10.10 1.68 -6.37
C LYS A 32 -11.38 2.46 -6.10
N SER A 33 -12.49 2.07 -6.72
CA SER A 33 -13.80 2.68 -6.49
C SER A 33 -14.24 2.52 -5.03
N PHE A 34 -14.02 1.35 -4.44
CA PHE A 34 -14.26 1.10 -3.02
C PHE A 34 -13.42 2.03 -2.12
N TYR A 35 -12.11 2.14 -2.37
CA TYR A 35 -11.22 3.03 -1.63
C TYR A 35 -11.63 4.50 -1.73
N LEU A 36 -11.98 4.97 -2.94
CA LEU A 36 -12.45 6.34 -3.13
C LEU A 36 -13.81 6.57 -2.43
N GLY A 37 -14.69 5.58 -2.43
CA GLY A 37 -15.96 5.61 -1.71
C GLY A 37 -15.84 5.63 -0.18
N MET A 38 -14.64 5.36 0.37
CA MET A 38 -14.37 5.57 1.79
C MET A 38 -14.29 7.06 2.14
N ASP A 39 -14.05 7.94 1.16
CA ASP A 39 -13.97 9.39 1.31
C ASP A 39 -12.91 9.87 2.34
N VAL A 40 -11.71 9.27 2.28
CA VAL A 40 -10.60 9.61 3.20
C VAL A 40 -10.19 11.07 3.12
N LEU A 41 -10.51 11.79 2.03
CA LEU A 41 -10.15 13.21 1.91
C LEU A 41 -10.94 14.08 2.90
N HIS A 42 -12.13 13.66 3.30
CA HIS A 42 -12.99 14.38 4.25
C HIS A 42 -13.14 13.68 5.60
N LYS A 43 -12.90 12.36 5.65
CA LYS A 43 -12.97 11.54 6.88
C LYS A 43 -11.58 11.21 7.43
N TRP A 44 -11.49 10.68 8.65
CA TRP A 44 -10.23 10.40 9.36
C TRP A 44 -9.29 11.62 9.36
N GLN A 45 -9.83 12.81 9.59
CA GLN A 45 -9.06 14.05 9.57
C GLN A 45 -8.12 14.11 10.78
N SER A 46 -6.87 14.48 10.52
CA SER A 46 -5.94 14.78 11.61
C SER A 46 -6.41 16.00 12.38
N GLY A 47 -6.30 15.96 13.71
CA GLY A 47 -6.73 17.03 14.61
C GLY A 47 -8.11 16.80 15.23
N GLN A 48 -8.79 15.70 14.90
CA GLN A 48 -10.13 15.37 15.40
C GLN A 48 -10.13 13.97 16.02
N HIS A 49 -10.89 13.77 17.09
CA HIS A 49 -11.24 12.42 17.53
C HIS A 49 -12.30 11.89 16.56
N ILE A 50 -12.18 10.61 16.20
CA ILE A 50 -13.00 9.99 15.17
C ILE A 50 -13.47 8.61 15.63
N ASP A 51 -14.65 8.23 15.14
CA ASP A 51 -15.07 6.85 15.13
C ASP A 51 -14.21 6.09 14.12
N TRP A 52 -13.49 5.06 14.59
CA TRP A 52 -12.48 4.40 13.76
C TRP A 52 -13.06 3.71 12.52
N GLN A 53 -14.32 3.25 12.58
CA GLN A 53 -14.98 2.49 11.50
C GLN A 53 -15.51 3.39 10.38
N THR A 54 -16.02 4.55 10.76
CA THR A 54 -16.67 5.50 9.85
C THR A 54 -15.73 6.60 9.40
N GLY A 55 -14.77 6.98 10.26
CA GLY A 55 -13.89 8.13 10.08
C GLY A 55 -14.53 9.47 10.40
N GLU A 56 -15.78 9.47 10.87
CA GLU A 56 -16.52 10.68 11.26
C GLU A 56 -16.06 11.16 12.63
N PRO A 57 -16.01 12.48 12.87
CA PRO A 57 -15.81 13.01 14.21
C PRO A 57 -16.95 12.60 15.14
N ASP A 58 -16.60 12.09 16.31
CA ASP A 58 -17.55 11.57 17.31
C ASP A 58 -17.39 12.22 18.69
N ASP A 59 -16.28 12.94 18.93
CA ASP A 59 -16.04 13.72 20.15
C ASP A 59 -15.32 15.05 19.83
N PRO A 60 -16.03 16.19 19.82
CA PRO A 60 -15.44 17.49 19.52
C PRO A 60 -14.59 18.07 20.67
N ASP A 61 -14.78 17.58 21.91
CA ASP A 61 -14.09 18.07 23.10
C ASP A 61 -12.87 17.21 23.46
N ALA A 62 -12.60 16.17 22.67
CA ALA A 62 -11.48 15.27 22.87
C ALA A 62 -10.12 15.98 22.82
N VAL A 63 -9.34 15.81 23.88
CA VAL A 63 -7.95 16.30 23.98
C VAL A 63 -6.90 15.24 23.65
N SER A 64 -7.33 14.00 23.39
CA SER A 64 -6.48 12.86 23.08
C SER A 64 -7.07 12.03 21.95
N GLY A 65 -6.25 11.19 21.31
CA GLY A 65 -6.70 10.44 20.13
C GLY A 65 -6.92 11.30 18.87
N ILE A 66 -6.59 12.59 18.90
CA ILE A 66 -6.85 13.55 17.81
C ILE A 66 -5.73 13.64 16.76
N ARG A 67 -4.76 12.72 16.75
CA ARG A 67 -3.60 12.81 15.83
C ARG A 67 -3.97 12.26 14.45
N THR A 68 -3.01 11.65 13.75
CA THR A 68 -3.25 11.02 12.46
C THR A 68 -3.84 9.63 12.62
N HIS A 69 -4.70 9.25 11.70
CA HIS A 69 -5.57 8.07 11.81
C HIS A 69 -5.27 6.97 10.78
N CYS A 70 -4.02 6.90 10.30
CA CYS A 70 -3.61 5.99 9.23
C CYS A 70 -4.02 4.52 9.49
N SER A 71 -3.74 4.02 10.69
CA SER A 71 -4.08 2.66 11.11
C SER A 71 -5.58 2.40 11.27
N ALA A 72 -6.35 3.40 11.73
CA ALA A 72 -7.80 3.33 11.82
C ALA A 72 -8.45 3.28 10.42
N PHE A 73 -7.98 4.10 9.49
CA PHE A 73 -8.45 4.09 8.10
C PHE A 73 -8.20 2.72 7.44
N VAL A 74 -6.99 2.17 7.56
CA VAL A 74 -6.69 0.83 7.02
C VAL A 74 -7.56 -0.24 7.68
N ALA A 75 -7.73 -0.19 9.00
CA ALA A 75 -8.59 -1.12 9.72
C ALA A 75 -10.06 -1.05 9.26
N ALA A 76 -10.59 0.15 9.03
CA ALA A 76 -11.94 0.36 8.53
C ALA A 76 -12.13 -0.19 7.11
N ALA A 77 -11.16 0.05 6.22
CA ALA A 77 -11.19 -0.50 4.86
C ALA A 77 -11.16 -2.03 4.89
N CYS A 78 -10.27 -2.62 5.70
CA CYS A 78 -10.21 -4.07 5.90
C CYS A 78 -11.56 -4.60 6.42
N GLU A 79 -12.14 -3.94 7.43
CA GLU A 79 -13.41 -4.38 8.02
C GLU A 79 -14.57 -4.36 7.03
N ARG A 80 -14.70 -3.30 6.23
CA ARG A 80 -15.77 -3.22 5.21
C ARG A 80 -15.60 -4.26 4.10
N MET A 81 -14.38 -4.72 3.85
CA MET A 81 -14.12 -5.86 2.96
C MET A 81 -14.25 -7.22 3.64
N GLY A 82 -14.56 -7.28 4.94
CA GLY A 82 -14.58 -8.50 5.73
C GLY A 82 -13.21 -9.18 5.78
N ILE A 83 -12.15 -8.38 5.87
CA ILE A 83 -10.76 -8.78 6.08
C ILE A 83 -10.38 -8.37 7.50
N TYR A 84 -9.86 -9.30 8.29
CA TYR A 84 -9.37 -8.95 9.61
C TYR A 84 -7.94 -8.43 9.53
N ILE A 85 -7.71 -7.28 10.16
CA ILE A 85 -6.40 -6.76 10.55
C ILE A 85 -6.52 -6.31 12.01
N LEU A 86 -5.43 -6.34 12.78
CA LEU A 86 -5.46 -5.84 14.16
C LEU A 86 -6.04 -4.43 14.22
N ARG A 87 -7.07 -4.24 15.06
CA ARG A 87 -7.91 -3.03 15.11
C ARG A 87 -8.67 -2.93 16.45
N PRO A 88 -9.36 -1.82 16.73
CA PRO A 88 -10.29 -1.76 17.85
C PRO A 88 -11.52 -2.65 17.66
N PRO A 89 -12.15 -3.14 18.75
CA PRO A 89 -11.77 -2.91 20.15
C PRO A 89 -10.64 -3.82 20.66
N GLU A 90 -10.19 -4.81 19.90
CA GLU A 90 -9.15 -5.76 20.33
C GLU A 90 -7.80 -5.08 20.60
N HIS A 91 -7.53 -3.95 19.93
CA HIS A 91 -6.41 -3.07 20.21
C HIS A 91 -6.82 -1.59 20.08
N ARG A 92 -6.39 -0.75 21.03
CA ARG A 92 -6.64 0.71 20.99
C ARG A 92 -5.98 1.38 19.77
N GLN A 93 -6.50 2.52 19.35
CA GLN A 93 -5.98 3.29 18.20
C GLN A 93 -4.56 3.83 18.44
N GLU A 94 -4.22 4.14 19.69
CA GLU A 94 -2.89 4.64 20.06
C GLU A 94 -1.78 3.64 19.67
N LEU A 95 -0.80 4.12 18.89
CA LEU A 95 0.33 3.33 18.37
C LEU A 95 -0.09 2.08 17.55
N LEU A 96 -1.33 2.04 17.06
CA LEU A 96 -1.88 0.87 16.38
C LEU A 96 -1.10 0.49 15.11
N ALA A 97 -0.52 1.43 14.37
CA ALA A 97 0.33 1.10 13.22
C ALA A 97 1.55 0.24 13.59
N ASN A 98 2.17 0.48 14.75
CA ASN A 98 3.29 -0.36 15.24
C ASN A 98 2.79 -1.76 15.62
N ALA A 99 1.62 -1.82 16.26
CA ALA A 99 1.01 -3.09 16.65
C ALA A 99 0.57 -3.90 15.42
N GLN A 100 0.00 -3.24 14.41
CA GLN A 100 -0.35 -3.83 13.12
C GLN A 100 0.88 -4.35 12.39
N PHE A 101 1.99 -3.61 12.35
CA PHE A 101 3.24 -4.11 11.79
C PHE A 101 3.68 -5.40 12.48
N SER A 102 3.70 -5.42 13.82
CA SER A 102 4.10 -6.59 14.60
C SER A 102 3.15 -7.78 14.35
N TRP A 103 1.84 -7.51 14.31
CA TRP A 103 0.82 -8.51 14.07
C TRP A 103 0.89 -9.10 12.65
N LEU A 104 1.10 -8.28 11.62
CA LEU A 104 1.26 -8.71 10.21
C LEU A 104 2.44 -9.67 10.02
N ASN A 105 3.44 -9.63 10.90
CA ASN A 105 4.57 -10.57 10.91
C ASN A 105 4.31 -11.87 11.70
N SER A 106 3.14 -12.01 12.32
CA SER A 106 2.81 -13.17 13.15
C SER A 106 2.19 -14.31 12.33
N LYS A 107 2.21 -15.52 12.92
CA LYS A 107 1.45 -16.66 12.38
C LYS A 107 -0.05 -16.39 12.35
N GLN A 108 -0.56 -15.56 13.27
CA GLN A 108 -1.97 -15.22 13.33
C GLN A 108 -2.39 -14.46 12.07
N ALA A 109 -1.66 -13.42 11.67
CA ALA A 109 -1.96 -12.69 10.44
C ALA A 109 -1.97 -13.60 9.20
N LYS A 110 -1.01 -14.54 9.13
CA LYS A 110 -1.00 -15.55 8.07
C LYS A 110 -2.25 -16.44 8.06
N ASN A 111 -2.75 -16.83 9.23
CA ASN A 111 -4.00 -17.59 9.34
C ASN A 111 -5.25 -16.76 8.96
N TYR A 112 -5.15 -15.44 8.99
CA TYR A 112 -6.16 -14.50 8.48
C TYR A 112 -5.92 -14.13 7.00
N GLY A 113 -5.07 -14.86 6.28
CA GLY A 113 -4.84 -14.68 4.84
C GLY A 113 -3.83 -13.60 4.48
N TRP A 114 -3.09 -13.03 5.44
CA TRP A 114 -2.05 -12.04 5.12
C TRP A 114 -0.73 -12.69 4.74
N HIS A 115 -0.14 -12.18 3.67
CA HIS A 115 1.11 -12.67 3.11
C HIS A 115 2.06 -11.51 2.88
N ARG A 116 3.29 -11.65 3.37
CA ARG A 116 4.36 -10.68 3.10
C ARG A 116 4.81 -10.80 1.64
N ILE A 117 5.10 -9.66 1.03
CA ILE A 117 5.73 -9.57 -0.30
C ILE A 117 7.24 -9.40 -0.07
N ASP A 118 8.02 -10.42 -0.45
CA ASP A 118 9.46 -10.48 -0.17
C ASP A 118 10.34 -10.32 -1.42
N THR A 119 9.78 -10.47 -2.62
CA THR A 119 10.53 -10.41 -3.89
C THR A 119 9.87 -9.43 -4.83
N ASN A 120 10.68 -8.62 -5.52
CA ASN A 120 10.23 -7.59 -6.45
C ASN A 120 9.13 -6.70 -5.83
N VAL A 121 9.37 -6.28 -4.58
CA VAL A 121 8.33 -5.83 -3.64
C VAL A 121 7.46 -4.70 -4.20
N LEU A 122 8.06 -3.67 -4.79
CA LEU A 122 7.31 -2.52 -5.33
C LEU A 122 6.42 -2.92 -6.50
N TYR A 123 6.93 -3.77 -7.40
CA TYR A 123 6.17 -4.23 -8.56
C TYR A 123 5.04 -5.16 -8.13
N GLU A 124 5.32 -6.16 -7.29
CA GLU A 124 4.32 -7.12 -6.84
C GLU A 124 3.23 -6.46 -6.00
N ALA A 125 3.58 -5.48 -5.17
CA ALA A 125 2.59 -4.71 -4.41
C ALA A 125 1.61 -3.96 -5.33
N GLN A 126 2.11 -3.28 -6.36
CA GLN A 126 1.24 -2.60 -7.33
C GLN A 126 0.44 -3.62 -8.15
N ARG A 127 1.08 -4.67 -8.66
CA ARG A 127 0.44 -5.72 -9.48
C ARG A 127 -0.72 -6.39 -8.75
N LEU A 128 -0.54 -6.71 -7.46
CA LEU A 128 -1.60 -7.32 -6.65
C LEU A 128 -2.76 -6.35 -6.39
N ALA A 129 -2.47 -5.07 -6.10
CA ALA A 129 -3.51 -4.06 -5.98
C ALA A 129 -4.30 -3.87 -7.29
N ASP A 130 -3.60 -3.81 -8.43
CA ASP A 130 -4.19 -3.69 -9.77
C ASP A 130 -5.06 -4.91 -10.14
N GLN A 131 -4.83 -6.06 -9.48
CA GLN A 131 -5.64 -7.27 -9.58
C GLN A 131 -6.79 -7.33 -8.57
N GLY A 132 -6.97 -6.30 -7.73
CA GLY A 132 -8.06 -6.20 -6.77
C GLY A 132 -7.79 -6.88 -5.41
N TYR A 133 -6.54 -7.24 -5.11
CA TYR A 133 -6.15 -7.66 -3.77
C TYR A 133 -5.92 -6.44 -2.88
N MET A 134 -6.33 -6.53 -1.61
CA MET A 134 -5.97 -5.51 -0.63
C MET A 134 -4.49 -5.64 -0.28
N VAL A 135 -3.72 -4.58 -0.53
CA VAL A 135 -2.29 -4.52 -0.24
C VAL A 135 -2.00 -3.34 0.69
N VAL A 136 -1.21 -3.57 1.73
CA VAL A 136 -0.79 -2.55 2.70
C VAL A 136 0.72 -2.38 2.67
N ALA A 137 1.18 -1.13 2.77
CA ALA A 137 2.55 -0.77 3.14
C ALA A 137 2.55 -0.42 4.63
N CYS A 138 3.46 -0.98 5.42
CA CYS A 138 3.48 -0.77 6.86
C CYS A 138 4.90 -0.63 7.39
N ALA A 139 5.11 0.37 8.25
CA ALA A 139 6.36 0.67 8.93
C ALA A 139 6.14 0.77 10.43
N GLN A 140 7.03 0.13 11.19
CA GLN A 140 7.12 0.29 12.64
C GLN A 140 8.09 1.43 12.96
N ASN A 141 7.76 2.27 13.93
CA ASN A 141 8.71 3.25 14.43
C ASN A 141 9.79 2.58 15.30
N PRO A 142 11.10 2.82 15.05
CA PRO A 142 12.15 2.32 15.93
C PRO A 142 12.02 2.82 17.37
N ASP A 143 11.50 4.03 17.56
CA ASP A 143 11.10 4.54 18.87
C ASP A 143 9.69 4.04 19.23
N ARG A 144 9.62 3.12 20.19
CA ARG A 144 8.37 2.50 20.65
C ARG A 144 7.32 3.48 21.18
N HIS A 145 7.71 4.70 21.50
CA HIS A 145 6.81 5.75 22.00
C HIS A 145 6.31 6.68 20.88
N LYS A 146 6.76 6.47 19.63
CA LYS A 146 6.32 7.22 18.46
C LYS A 146 5.47 6.36 17.52
N PRO A 147 4.51 6.95 16.81
CA PRO A 147 3.67 6.21 15.88
C PRO A 147 4.48 5.71 14.68
N GLY A 148 4.16 4.50 14.23
CA GLY A 148 4.52 4.00 12.90
C GLY A 148 3.59 4.56 11.83
N HIS A 149 3.62 3.97 10.65
CA HIS A 149 2.76 4.36 9.53
C HIS A 149 2.26 3.13 8.76
N ILE A 150 1.03 3.22 8.26
CA ILE A 150 0.43 2.18 7.43
C ILE A 150 -0.50 2.83 6.40
N ALA A 151 -0.49 2.32 5.18
CA ALA A 151 -1.30 2.84 4.08
C ALA A 151 -1.72 1.70 3.14
N LEU A 152 -2.78 1.93 2.36
CA LEU A 152 -3.25 1.00 1.34
C LEU A 152 -2.60 1.35 0.00
N VAL A 153 -2.22 0.35 -0.77
CA VAL A 153 -1.80 0.53 -2.16
C VAL A 153 -3.02 0.75 -3.03
N MET A 154 -3.05 1.86 -3.74
CA MET A 154 -4.10 2.24 -4.68
C MET A 154 -3.86 1.58 -6.03
N PRO A 155 -4.87 0.90 -6.62
CA PRO A 155 -4.79 0.43 -8.00
C PRO A 155 -4.56 1.60 -8.96
N SER A 156 -3.56 1.48 -9.83
CA SER A 156 -3.18 2.53 -10.78
C SER A 156 -2.24 2.00 -11.86
N ASP A 157 -2.47 2.41 -13.11
CA ASP A 157 -1.54 2.11 -14.20
C ASP A 157 -0.16 2.70 -13.91
N ARG A 158 0.89 1.90 -14.06
CA ARG A 158 2.25 2.28 -13.71
C ARG A 158 3.28 1.64 -14.63
N SER A 159 4.23 2.43 -15.11
CA SER A 159 5.43 1.90 -15.77
C SER A 159 6.39 1.33 -14.73
N GLY A 160 7.17 0.32 -15.13
CA GLY A 160 8.24 -0.20 -14.27
C GLY A 160 9.27 0.86 -13.85
N GLU A 161 9.48 1.89 -14.67
CA GLU A 161 10.35 3.04 -14.31
C GLU A 161 9.75 3.87 -13.19
N ASN A 162 8.47 4.25 -13.29
CA ASN A 162 7.81 5.02 -12.25
C ASN A 162 7.79 4.27 -10.91
N LEU A 163 7.59 2.94 -10.94
CA LEU A 163 7.62 2.10 -9.74
C LEU A 163 9.00 2.03 -9.11
N ARG A 164 10.09 1.97 -9.89
CA ARG A 164 11.45 1.99 -9.33
C ARG A 164 11.79 3.33 -8.68
N GLU A 165 11.33 4.43 -9.24
CA GLU A 165 11.65 5.77 -8.76
C GLU A 165 10.81 6.22 -7.57
N ASN A 166 9.53 5.84 -7.55
CA ASN A 166 8.52 6.39 -6.63
C ASN A 166 7.78 5.32 -5.81
N GLY A 167 7.86 4.06 -6.22
CA GLY A 167 7.06 2.97 -5.68
C GLY A 167 5.57 3.06 -6.04
N PRO A 168 4.74 2.20 -5.43
CA PRO A 168 3.30 2.18 -5.66
C PRO A 168 2.60 3.49 -5.27
N VAL A 169 1.40 3.67 -5.80
CA VAL A 169 0.50 4.75 -5.36
C VAL A 169 -0.20 4.33 -4.09
N LEU A 170 -0.40 5.25 -3.16
CA LEU A 170 -1.04 4.99 -1.89
C LEU A 170 -2.25 5.90 -1.66
N ILE A 171 -3.28 5.31 -1.03
CA ILE A 171 -4.35 6.04 -0.37
C ILE A 171 -4.15 5.95 1.16
N GLN A 172 -4.25 7.09 1.84
CA GLN A 172 -3.95 7.16 3.27
C GLN A 172 -4.65 8.31 4.00
N ALA A 173 -4.91 8.05 5.28
CA ALA A 173 -5.04 9.11 6.28
C ALA A 173 -3.64 9.48 6.81
N SER A 174 -3.34 10.77 6.95
CA SER A 174 -2.06 11.27 7.50
C SER A 174 -2.24 12.69 8.06
N GLY A 175 -1.16 13.45 8.27
CA GLY A 175 -1.29 14.87 8.59
C GLY A 175 -2.06 15.66 7.51
N LYS A 176 -1.99 15.19 6.26
CA LYS A 176 -2.89 15.58 5.16
C LYS A 176 -3.29 14.33 4.39
N ASN A 177 -4.58 14.02 4.36
CA ASN A 177 -5.08 12.84 3.67
C ASN A 177 -4.84 12.94 2.15
N SER A 178 -4.66 11.79 1.49
CA SER A 178 -4.37 11.73 0.04
C SER A 178 -4.82 10.39 -0.53
N VAL A 179 -5.15 10.38 -1.83
CA VAL A 179 -5.60 9.22 -2.61
C VAL A 179 -4.61 8.79 -3.68
N ASP A 180 -3.50 9.51 -3.84
CA ASP A 180 -2.61 9.45 -4.99
C ASP A 180 -1.12 9.67 -4.65
N LYS A 181 -0.76 9.62 -3.37
CA LYS A 181 0.63 9.89 -2.93
C LYS A 181 1.54 8.72 -3.30
N SER A 182 2.76 9.03 -3.77
CA SER A 182 3.78 7.99 -3.98
C SER A 182 4.16 7.31 -2.66
N PHE A 183 4.50 6.02 -2.72
CA PHE A 183 5.08 5.30 -1.59
C PHE A 183 6.32 6.01 -1.04
N ARG A 184 7.21 6.43 -1.93
CA ARG A 184 8.45 7.14 -1.57
C ARG A 184 8.17 8.39 -0.74
N ASP A 185 7.22 9.22 -1.14
CA ASP A 185 6.89 10.44 -0.39
C ASP A 185 6.12 10.15 0.90
N SER A 186 5.26 9.14 0.88
CA SER A 186 4.42 8.77 2.02
C SER A 186 5.26 8.20 3.18
N PHE A 187 6.30 7.44 2.86
CA PHE A 187 7.17 6.77 3.83
C PHE A 187 8.57 7.40 3.94
N ARG A 188 8.82 8.58 3.37
CA ARG A 188 10.13 9.25 3.38
C ARG A 188 10.79 9.40 4.75
N HIS A 189 10.00 9.46 5.82
CA HIS A 189 10.47 9.60 7.20
C HIS A 189 10.70 8.26 7.91
N HIS A 190 10.31 7.17 7.26
CA HIS A 190 10.53 5.80 7.71
C HIS A 190 11.61 5.10 6.89
N ILE A 191 11.84 5.51 5.65
CA ILE A 191 12.86 4.93 4.76
C ILE A 191 14.18 5.66 4.97
N SER A 192 15.18 4.95 5.49
CA SER A 192 16.53 5.47 5.69
C SER A 192 17.34 5.50 4.37
N ASP A 193 17.19 4.45 3.56
CA ASP A 193 17.78 4.34 2.22
C ASP A 193 16.76 3.72 1.26
N TRP A 194 16.56 4.36 0.11
CA TRP A 194 15.59 3.93 -0.90
C TRP A 194 15.95 2.58 -1.52
N ASN A 195 17.24 2.23 -1.63
CA ASN A 195 17.62 0.95 -2.22
C ASN A 195 17.40 -0.24 -1.28
N THR A 196 17.25 0.03 0.01
CA THR A 196 17.07 -0.95 1.08
C THR A 196 15.77 -0.69 1.87
N PHE A 197 14.81 0.01 1.27
CA PHE A 197 13.56 0.42 1.93
C PHE A 197 12.81 -0.72 2.63
N SER A 198 12.98 -1.95 2.14
CA SER A 198 12.35 -3.18 2.66
C SER A 198 12.79 -3.56 4.07
N ASP A 199 13.90 -3.01 4.54
CA ASP A 199 14.38 -3.17 5.91
C ASP A 199 13.51 -2.37 6.89
N ASP A 200 13.00 -1.22 6.42
CA ASP A 200 12.21 -0.27 7.20
C ASP A 200 10.70 -0.43 6.99
N VAL A 201 10.27 -0.71 5.75
CA VAL A 201 8.85 -0.80 5.36
C VAL A 201 8.57 -2.13 4.69
N ARG A 202 7.50 -2.81 5.14
CA ARG A 202 7.08 -4.10 4.59
C ARG A 202 5.74 -3.98 3.90
N PHE A 203 5.59 -4.73 2.82
CA PHE A 203 4.32 -4.84 2.09
C PHE A 203 3.68 -6.19 2.35
N TYR A 204 2.34 -6.18 2.47
CA TYR A 204 1.55 -7.38 2.68
C TYR A 204 0.30 -7.31 1.81
N TYR A 205 -0.15 -8.46 1.30
CA TYR A 205 -1.45 -8.60 0.66
C TYR A 205 -2.31 -9.60 1.44
N ASN A 206 -3.63 -9.44 1.36
CA ASN A 206 -4.57 -10.44 1.85
C ASN A 206 -5.04 -11.33 0.69
N ASP A 207 -5.24 -12.62 0.92
CA ASP A 207 -5.71 -13.58 -0.09
C ASP A 207 -7.14 -13.31 -0.60
N LYS A 208 -7.95 -12.58 0.17
CA LYS A 208 -9.25 -12.07 -0.26
C LYS A 208 -9.08 -10.93 -1.26
N ASN A 209 -9.77 -11.03 -2.39
CA ASN A 209 -9.84 -10.00 -3.42
C ASN A 209 -11.28 -9.62 -3.77
N PHE A 210 -11.43 -8.57 -4.58
CA PHE A 210 -12.66 -8.34 -5.32
C PHE A 210 -12.88 -9.48 -6.31
N ASN A 211 -13.93 -10.29 -6.09
CA ASN A 211 -14.26 -11.38 -7.00
C ASN A 211 -15.09 -10.85 -8.18
N CYS A 212 -14.46 -10.65 -9.33
CA CYS A 212 -15.11 -10.12 -10.53
C CYS A 212 -15.76 -11.17 -11.43
N GLN A 213 -16.01 -12.39 -10.93
CA GLN A 213 -16.71 -13.44 -11.68
C GLN A 213 -18.25 -13.39 -11.50
N ARG A 214 -18.84 -12.20 -11.37
CA ARG A 214 -20.31 -12.05 -11.38
C ARG A 214 -20.78 -11.27 -12.59
#